data_AF-A0A963PRB1-F1
#
_entry.id   AF-A0A963PRB1-F1
#
_cell.length_a   1.000
_cell.length_b   1.000
_cell.length_c   1.000
_cell.angle_alpha   90.00
_cell.angle_beta   90.00
_cell.angle_gamma   90.00
#
_symmetry.space_group_name_H-M   'P 1'
#
loop_
_entity.id
_entity.type
_entity.pdbx_description
1 polymer ?
#
loop_
_entity_poly.entity_id
_entity_poly.type
_entity_poly.pdbx_seq_one_letter_code
_entity_poly.pdbx_strand_id
1 'polypeptide(L)'
;MKVLDELGIRESVAAALRPFPNGATAMGELARTSEAAAIGCTQETEINYTRGVELVGSLPAELGLTTDYTLAISSSTREPALVQELARRLSGPESAAVRREGGFDF
;
A
#
# COMPACT_ATOMS: atom_id res chain seq x y z
N MET A 1 6.62 -14.69 -8.26
CA MET A 1 6.14 -13.71 -7.27
C MET A 1 6.98 -13.98 -6.05
N LYS A 2 8.01 -13.15 -5.80
CA LYS A 2 9.12 -13.45 -4.87
C LYS A 2 8.65 -14.04 -3.54
N VAL A 3 7.66 -13.42 -2.89
CA VAL A 3 7.10 -13.89 -1.62
C VAL A 3 6.56 -15.32 -1.70
N LEU A 4 5.79 -15.65 -2.75
CA LEU A 4 5.25 -17.01 -2.92
C LEU A 4 6.33 -18.04 -3.25
N ASP A 5 7.40 -17.60 -3.94
CA ASP A 5 8.57 -18.43 -4.24
C ASP A 5 9.35 -18.73 -2.94
N GLU A 6 9.60 -17.72 -2.11
CA GLU A 6 10.31 -17.85 -0.82
C GLU A 6 9.53 -18.66 0.23
N LEU A 7 8.19 -18.58 0.21
CA LEU A 7 7.32 -19.43 1.03
C LEU A 7 7.21 -20.87 0.51
N GLY A 8 7.68 -21.16 -0.71
CA GLY A 8 7.59 -22.50 -1.31
C GLY A 8 6.18 -22.94 -1.72
N ILE A 9 5.21 -22.01 -1.81
CA ILE A 9 3.80 -22.34 -2.07
C ILE A 9 3.32 -21.97 -3.48
N ARG A 10 4.18 -21.38 -4.31
CA ARG A 10 3.79 -20.82 -5.61
C ARG A 10 3.02 -21.81 -6.48
N GLU A 11 3.49 -23.03 -6.63
CA GLU A 11 2.84 -24.05 -7.46
C GLU A 11 1.47 -24.43 -6.89
N SER A 12 1.38 -24.58 -5.56
CA SER A 12 0.16 -24.95 -4.86
C SER A 12 -0.96 -23.91 -5.01
N VAL A 13 -0.62 -22.62 -5.07
CA VAL A 13 -1.60 -21.53 -5.20
C VAL A 13 -1.81 -21.06 -6.65
N ALA A 14 -1.02 -21.53 -7.61
CA ALA A 14 -0.97 -20.99 -8.97
C ALA A 14 -2.35 -20.91 -9.66
N ALA A 15 -3.19 -21.94 -9.50
CA ALA A 15 -4.53 -21.98 -10.10
C ALA A 15 -5.53 -21.01 -9.44
N ALA A 16 -5.28 -20.61 -8.19
CA ALA A 16 -6.11 -19.68 -7.43
C ALA A 16 -5.67 -18.21 -7.59
N LEU A 17 -4.46 -17.96 -8.14
CA LEU A 17 -3.95 -16.60 -8.27
C LEU A 17 -4.81 -15.76 -9.23
N ARG A 18 -5.10 -14.53 -8.80
CA ARG A 18 -5.77 -13.47 -9.55
C ARG A 18 -4.85 -12.24 -9.58
N PRO A 19 -3.85 -12.17 -10.48
CA PRO A 19 -2.93 -11.03 -10.53
C PRO A 19 -3.61 -9.80 -11.15
N PHE A 20 -3.35 -8.63 -10.57
CA PHE A 20 -3.86 -7.33 -11.02
C PHE A 20 -2.70 -6.35 -11.26
N PRO A 21 -2.89 -5.27 -12.04
CA PRO A 21 -1.80 -4.36 -12.43
C PRO A 21 -1.22 -3.52 -11.27
N ASN A 22 -1.94 -3.36 -10.16
CA ASN A 22 -1.50 -2.64 -8.96
C ASN A 22 -2.33 -3.09 -7.75
N GLY A 23 -1.89 -2.77 -6.53
CA GLY A 23 -2.55 -3.23 -5.33
C GLY A 23 -3.88 -2.53 -5.05
N ALA A 24 -4.03 -1.25 -5.40
CA ALA A 24 -5.34 -0.57 -5.34
C ALA A 24 -6.43 -1.29 -6.17
N THR A 25 -6.08 -1.77 -7.37
CA THR A 25 -6.98 -2.58 -8.20
C THR A 25 -7.23 -3.94 -7.57
N ALA A 26 -6.18 -4.61 -7.07
CA ALA A 26 -6.31 -5.91 -6.41
C ALA A 26 -7.24 -5.86 -5.19
N MET A 27 -7.09 -4.85 -4.33
CA MET A 27 -7.93 -4.66 -3.15
C MET A 27 -9.35 -4.26 -3.54
N GLY A 28 -9.53 -3.45 -4.58
CA GLY A 28 -10.85 -3.12 -5.11
C GLY A 28 -11.60 -4.33 -5.66
N GLU A 29 -10.90 -5.28 -6.29
CA GLU A 29 -11.50 -6.55 -6.74
C GLU A 29 -11.75 -7.50 -5.56
N LEU A 30 -10.85 -7.55 -4.57
CA LEU A 30 -11.06 -8.30 -3.33
C LEU A 30 -12.30 -7.79 -2.56
N ALA A 31 -12.51 -6.48 -2.48
CA ALA A 31 -13.68 -5.89 -1.82
C ALA A 31 -15.01 -6.25 -2.50
N ARG A 32 -14.99 -6.62 -3.79
CA ARG A 32 -16.18 -6.96 -4.58
C ARG A 32 -16.42 -8.46 -4.72
N THR A 33 -15.45 -9.29 -4.36
CA THR A 33 -15.58 -10.74 -4.51
C THR A 33 -16.59 -11.31 -3.52
N SER A 34 -17.29 -12.35 -3.94
CA SER A 34 -18.13 -13.19 -3.07
C SER A 34 -17.44 -14.51 -2.70
N GLU A 35 -16.19 -14.71 -3.13
CA GLU A 35 -15.41 -15.90 -2.78
C GLU A 35 -15.17 -15.95 -1.26
N ALA A 36 -15.55 -17.06 -0.63
CA ALA A 36 -15.34 -17.26 0.79
C ALA A 36 -13.85 -17.38 1.10
N ALA A 37 -13.40 -16.71 2.17
CA ALA A 37 -12.01 -16.69 2.63
C ALA A 37 -10.99 -16.21 1.57
N ALA A 38 -11.41 -15.32 0.67
CA ALA A 38 -10.50 -14.66 -0.27
C ALA A 38 -9.45 -13.84 0.50
N ILE A 39 -8.19 -13.95 0.08
CA ILE A 39 -7.07 -13.20 0.64
C ILE A 39 -6.31 -12.48 -0.46
N GLY A 40 -5.89 -11.25 -0.17
CA GLY A 40 -5.01 -10.46 -1.01
C GLY A 40 -3.72 -10.12 -0.28
N CYS A 41 -2.69 -9.73 -1.03
CA CYS A 41 -1.40 -9.32 -0.49
C CYS A 41 -0.86 -8.13 -1.28
N THR A 42 -0.91 -6.94 -0.68
CA THR A 42 -0.47 -5.65 -1.24
C THR A 42 0.13 -4.78 -0.14
N GLN A 43 0.42 -3.50 -0.40
CA GLN A 43 0.88 -2.59 0.65
C GLN A 43 -0.27 -2.26 1.61
N GLU A 44 0.03 -2.06 2.91
CA GLU A 44 -0.96 -1.62 3.90
C GLU A 44 -1.63 -0.31 3.49
N THR A 45 -0.90 0.57 2.80
CA THR A 45 -1.41 1.81 2.24
C THR A 45 -2.50 1.62 1.19
N GLU A 46 -2.49 0.51 0.47
CA GLU A 46 -3.52 0.14 -0.50
C GLU A 46 -4.69 -0.59 0.16
N ILE A 47 -4.43 -1.34 1.25
CA ILE A 47 -5.44 -2.08 2.01
C ILE A 47 -6.29 -1.12 2.84
N ASN A 48 -5.66 -0.30 3.68
CA ASN A 48 -6.35 0.58 4.64
C ASN A 48 -7.21 1.65 3.95
N TYR A 49 -6.82 2.06 2.75
CA TYR A 49 -7.61 3.00 1.94
C TYR A 49 -8.82 2.33 1.26
N THR A 50 -8.83 1.00 1.11
CA THR A 50 -9.88 0.28 0.38
C THR A 50 -11.02 -0.12 1.31
N ARG A 51 -12.20 0.48 1.13
CA ARG A 51 -13.41 0.05 1.86
C ARG A 51 -13.83 -1.36 1.42
N GLY A 52 -14.17 -2.21 2.40
CA GLY A 52 -14.69 -3.55 2.15
C GLY A 52 -13.63 -4.65 2.23
N VAL A 53 -12.39 -4.29 2.57
CA VAL A 53 -11.33 -5.23 2.98
C VAL A 53 -10.87 -4.89 4.39
N GLU A 54 -10.23 -5.86 5.04
CA GLU A 54 -9.65 -5.73 6.38
C GLU A 54 -8.19 -6.16 6.33
N LEU A 55 -7.30 -5.41 6.98
CA LEU A 55 -5.91 -5.81 7.16
C LEU A 55 -5.83 -6.92 8.21
N VAL A 56 -5.48 -8.13 7.78
CA VAL A 56 -5.39 -9.31 8.66
C VAL A 56 -3.99 -9.54 9.24
N GLY A 57 -2.98 -8.86 8.72
CA GLY A 57 -1.60 -8.92 9.22
C GLY A 57 -0.56 -8.55 8.18
N SER A 58 0.56 -8.00 8.65
CA SER A 58 1.73 -7.68 7.84
C SER A 58 2.57 -8.94 7.59
N LEU A 59 3.24 -8.99 6.44
CA LEU A 59 4.25 -10.02 6.19
C LEU A 59 5.43 -9.86 7.17
N PRO A 60 6.13 -10.94 7.52
CA PRO A 60 7.42 -10.87 8.23
C PRO A 60 8.39 -9.94 7.49
N ALA A 61 9.27 -9.26 8.23
CA ALA A 61 10.20 -8.27 7.69
C ALA A 61 11.09 -8.82 6.56
N GLU A 62 11.41 -10.12 6.60
CA GLU A 62 12.23 -10.81 5.60
C GLU A 62 11.50 -11.01 4.26
N LEU A 63 10.16 -11.03 4.29
CA LEU A 63 9.29 -11.24 3.13
C LEU A 63 8.59 -9.94 2.69
N GLY A 64 8.50 -8.95 3.59
CA GLY A 64 7.91 -7.64 3.34
C GLY A 64 8.79 -6.74 2.48
N LEU A 65 8.18 -5.67 1.97
CA LEU A 65 8.88 -4.57 1.32
C LEU A 65 8.62 -3.30 2.10
N THR A 66 9.68 -2.65 2.56
CA THR A 66 9.60 -1.28 3.07
C THR A 66 9.67 -0.32 1.88
N THR A 67 8.73 0.63 1.82
CA THR A 67 8.67 1.63 0.75
C THR A 67 8.81 3.02 1.35
N ASP A 68 9.92 3.68 1.06
CA ASP A 68 10.13 5.07 1.44
C ASP A 68 9.40 6.01 0.48
N TYR A 69 8.39 6.71 0.99
CA TYR A 69 7.69 7.76 0.24
C TYR A 69 8.39 9.11 0.42
N THR A 70 9.05 9.59 -0.65
CA THR A 70 9.74 10.88 -0.64
C THR A 70 8.96 11.94 -1.39
N LEU A 71 8.81 13.12 -0.78
CA LEU A 71 8.29 14.31 -1.44
C LEU A 71 9.45 15.22 -1.85
N ALA A 72 9.45 15.66 -3.12
CA ALA A 72 10.42 16.62 -3.64
C ALA A 72 9.72 17.87 -4.18
N ILE A 73 10.35 19.03 -4.01
CA ILE A 73 9.89 20.31 -4.57
C ILE A 73 10.65 20.56 -5.88
N SER A 74 9.91 20.85 -6.95
CA SER A 74 10.54 21.24 -8.22
C SER A 74 11.36 22.52 -8.08
N SER A 75 12.60 22.50 -8.55
CA SER A 75 13.48 23.67 -8.57
C SER A 75 13.00 24.79 -9.50
N SER A 76 12.09 24.49 -10.43
CA SER A 76 11.51 25.44 -11.38
C SER A 76 10.16 26.02 -10.95
N THR A 77 9.73 25.78 -9.70
CA THR A 77 8.45 26.31 -9.21
C THR A 77 8.41 27.83 -9.25
N ARG A 78 7.29 28.38 -9.72
CA ARG A 78 7.03 29.82 -9.72
C ARG A 78 6.52 30.33 -8.37
N GLU A 79 6.09 29.42 -7.51
CA GLU A 79 5.46 29.70 -6.22
C GLU A 79 6.18 28.94 -5.08
N PRO A 80 7.46 29.25 -4.81
CA PRO A 80 8.27 28.48 -3.85
C PRO A 80 7.67 28.45 -2.45
N ALA A 81 7.14 29.57 -1.98
CA ALA A 81 6.53 29.64 -0.64
C ALA A 81 5.28 28.76 -0.51
N LEU A 82 4.41 28.75 -1.52
CA LEU A 82 3.19 27.93 -1.50
C LEU A 82 3.51 26.43 -1.56
N VAL A 83 4.47 26.04 -2.41
CA VAL A 83 4.86 24.62 -2.50
C VAL A 83 5.59 24.15 -1.25
N GLN A 84 6.41 25.01 -0.62
CA GLN A 84 7.03 24.70 0.67
C GLN A 84 5.98 24.52 1.78
N GLU A 85 4.96 25.38 1.84
CA GLU A 85 3.89 25.24 2.83
C GLU A 85 3.07 23.96 2.60
N LEU A 86 2.76 23.62 1.34
CA LEU A 86 2.11 22.36 1.01
C LEU A 86 2.97 21.15 1.42
N ALA A 87 4.27 21.17 1.09
CA ALA A 87 5.20 20.11 1.47
C ALA A 87 5.23 19.92 2.99
N ARG A 88 5.33 21.02 3.75
CA ARG A 88 5.30 21.01 5.23
C ARG A 88 4.01 20.40 5.77
N ARG A 89 2.85 20.75 5.19
CA ARG A 89 1.56 20.18 5.62
C ARG A 89 1.44 18.69 5.31
N LEU A 90 1.92 18.26 4.13
CA LEU A 90 1.83 16.86 3.69
C LEU A 90 2.75 15.94 4.48
N SER A 91 3.97 16.37 4.82
CA SER A 91 4.95 15.53 5.54
C SER A 91 5.05 15.80 7.04
N GLY A 92 4.47 16.91 7.52
CA GLY A 92 4.56 17.34 8.91
C GLY A 92 3.54 16.70 9.86
N PRO A 93 3.53 17.16 11.14
CA PRO A 93 2.65 16.62 12.17
C PRO A 93 1.15 16.73 11.87
N GLU A 94 0.75 17.77 11.12
CA GLU A 94 -0.65 18.02 10.77
C GLU A 94 -1.29 16.87 9.98
N SER A 95 -0.53 16.18 9.13
CA SER A 95 -0.99 15.03 8.35
C SER A 95 -0.64 13.68 8.96
N ALA A 96 0.05 13.66 10.11
CA ALA A 96 0.59 12.40 10.67
C ALA A 96 -0.53 11.41 11.01
N ALA A 97 -1.66 11.88 11.53
CA ALA A 97 -2.79 11.01 11.86
C ALA A 97 -3.37 10.31 10.62
N VAL A 98 -3.65 11.07 9.56
CA VAL A 98 -4.20 10.49 8.32
C VAL A 98 -3.21 9.58 7.61
N ARG A 99 -1.90 9.86 7.69
CA ARG A 99 -0.87 8.96 7.16
C ARG A 99 -0.82 7.64 7.93
N ARG A 100 -0.88 7.66 9.27
CA ARG A 100 -0.94 6.41 10.07
C ARG A 100 -2.21 5.63 9.81
N GLU A 101 -3.36 6.30 9.72
CA GLU A 101 -4.63 5.66 9.33
C GLU A 101 -4.49 5.00 7.95
N GLY A 102 -3.83 5.68 7.01
CA GLY A 102 -3.49 5.15 5.71
C GLY A 102 -2.34 4.14 5.68
N GLY A 103 -1.85 3.60 6.81
CA GLY A 103 -0.85 2.52 6.82
C GLY A 103 0.61 2.95 6.60
N PHE A 104 0.94 4.22 6.78
CA PHE A 104 2.35 4.68 6.79
C PHE A 104 2.97 4.50 8.19
N ASP A 105 4.22 4.03 8.23
CA ASP A 105 5.04 3.90 9.43
C ASP A 105 6.13 4.98 9.50
N PHE A 106 6.31 5.59 10.68
CA PHE A 106 7.33 6.61 10.99
C PHE A 106 7.36 6.97 12.49
#